data_AF-A0A2M8PP36-F1
#
_entry.id   AF-A0A2M8PP36-F1
#
_cell.length_a   1.000
_cell.length_b   1.000
_cell.length_c   1.000
_cell.angle_alpha   90.00
_cell.angle_beta   90.00
_cell.angle_gamma   90.00
#
_symmetry.space_group_name_H-M   'P 1'
#
loop_
_entity.id
_entity.type
_entity.pdbx_description
1 polymer ?
#
loop_
_entity_poly.entity_id
_entity_poly.type
_entity_poly.pdbx_seq_one_letter_code
_entity_poly.pdbx_strand_id
1 'polypeptide(L)'
;MRPFTIFHINDLHGRDIALAQIASLITQLQRTMPEVPSLLLDAGDSQSKDDRSLAELTRGAAMHRLLRLMGCQASVLGNKCIPQWGLDVVIDYAHYMPILLSNLTLPNGKPIKGTQPTVLLPIANGLLGVIGITDDEAKFVDKYRLKRLPLIKTIRQYASHLRQKGANAIVLLSHMGFLKDRMIAEDLQGEIDLIIGGHSHTALPVGQSIGDI
;
A
#
# COMPACT_ATOMS: atom_id res chain seq x y z
N MET A 1 12.11 -21.70 -1.32
CA MET A 1 11.40 -21.05 -0.19
C MET A 1 10.11 -21.80 0.07
N ARG A 2 9.63 -21.90 1.31
CA ARG A 2 8.23 -22.33 1.54
C ARG A 2 7.29 -21.27 0.97
N PRO A 3 6.18 -21.66 0.32
CA PRO A 3 5.23 -20.70 -0.20
C PRO A 3 4.61 -19.88 0.93
N PHE A 4 4.18 -18.66 0.60
CA PHE A 4 3.36 -17.80 1.44
C PHE A 4 2.34 -17.10 0.54
N THR A 5 1.26 -16.62 1.13
CA THR A 5 0.17 -15.96 0.40
C THR A 5 0.15 -14.47 0.73
N ILE A 6 -0.07 -13.62 -0.27
CA ILE A 6 -0.39 -12.21 -0.06
C ILE A 6 -1.85 -12.00 -0.45
N PHE A 7 -2.68 -11.66 0.53
CA PHE A 7 -3.97 -11.04 0.29
C PHE A 7 -3.75 -9.54 0.11
N HIS A 8 -4.52 -8.92 -0.79
CA HIS A 8 -4.49 -7.48 -0.94
C HIS A 8 -5.88 -6.90 -1.18
N ILE A 9 -6.04 -5.63 -0.79
CA ILE A 9 -7.24 -4.82 -1.00
C ILE A 9 -6.78 -3.48 -1.58
N ASN A 10 -7.61 -2.84 -2.39
CA ASN A 10 -7.45 -1.46 -2.81
C ASN A 10 -8.84 -0.83 -3.00
N ASP A 11 -8.89 0.50 -3.00
CA ASP A 11 -10.06 1.27 -3.47
C ASP A 11 -11.39 0.82 -2.80
N LEU A 12 -11.32 0.38 -1.54
CA LEU A 12 -12.50 -0.08 -0.80
C LEU A 12 -13.49 1.06 -0.56
N HIS A 13 -12.98 2.29 -0.50
CA HIS A 13 -13.76 3.51 -0.37
C HIS A 13 -14.80 3.46 0.75
N GLY A 14 -14.35 3.16 1.97
CA GLY A 14 -15.17 3.19 3.18
C GLY A 14 -16.32 2.18 3.22
N ARG A 15 -16.32 1.15 2.35
CA ARG A 15 -17.33 0.07 2.34
C ARG A 15 -17.06 -0.95 3.45
N ASP A 16 -17.32 -0.54 4.68
CA ASP A 16 -17.18 -1.34 5.91
C ASP A 16 -17.93 -2.68 5.89
N ILE A 17 -19.15 -2.75 5.35
CA ILE A 17 -19.89 -4.02 5.22
C ILE A 17 -19.15 -4.98 4.27
N ALA A 18 -18.65 -4.47 3.13
CA ALA A 18 -17.86 -5.28 2.20
C ALA A 18 -16.55 -5.74 2.84
N LEU A 19 -15.93 -4.88 3.65
CA LEU A 19 -14.73 -5.23 4.40
C LEU A 19 -14.95 -6.39 5.36
N ALA A 20 -16.09 -6.43 6.06
CA ALA A 20 -16.45 -7.55 6.94
C ALA A 20 -16.64 -8.86 6.15
N GLN A 21 -17.20 -8.81 4.94
CA GLN A 21 -17.32 -9.97 4.06
C GLN A 21 -15.95 -10.47 3.58
N ILE A 22 -15.07 -9.55 3.18
CA ILE A 22 -13.69 -9.85 2.79
C ILE A 22 -12.92 -10.47 3.96
N ALA A 23 -13.09 -9.95 5.18
CA ALA A 23 -12.48 -10.51 6.39
C ALA A 23 -12.90 -11.97 6.63
N SER A 24 -14.19 -12.26 6.46
CA SER A 24 -14.72 -13.62 6.57
C SER A 24 -14.10 -14.54 5.51
N LEU A 25 -14.02 -14.08 4.26
CA LEU A 25 -13.41 -14.84 3.17
C LEU A 25 -11.92 -15.12 3.42
N ILE A 26 -11.14 -14.12 3.81
CA ILE A 26 -9.72 -14.29 4.15
C ILE A 26 -9.57 -15.30 5.28
N THR A 27 -10.38 -15.19 6.34
CA THR A 27 -10.36 -16.14 7.47
C THR A 27 -10.66 -17.57 7.01
N GLN A 28 -11.64 -17.75 6.12
CA GLN A 28 -11.97 -19.05 5.55
C GLN A 28 -10.80 -19.61 4.71
N LEU A 29 -10.19 -18.80 3.85
CA LEU A 29 -9.04 -19.21 3.02
C LEU A 29 -7.80 -19.54 3.86
N GLN A 30 -7.56 -18.81 4.94
CA GLN A 30 -6.48 -19.13 5.88
C GLN A 30 -6.71 -20.48 6.57
N ARG A 31 -7.97 -20.83 6.86
CA ARG A 31 -8.33 -22.14 7.46
C ARG A 31 -8.20 -23.30 6.47
N THR A 32 -8.33 -23.08 5.16
CA THR A 32 -8.10 -24.13 4.16
C THR A 32 -6.61 -24.36 3.90
N MET A 33 -5.74 -23.41 4.25
CA MET A 33 -4.29 -23.48 4.07
C MET A 33 -3.54 -23.11 5.37
N PRO A 34 -3.76 -23.80 6.50
CA PRO A 34 -3.24 -23.38 7.81
C PRO A 34 -1.70 -23.40 7.89
N GLU A 35 -1.06 -24.23 7.07
CA GLU A 35 0.40 -24.36 7.00
C GLU A 35 1.08 -23.31 6.10
N VAL A 36 0.29 -22.51 5.36
CA VAL A 36 0.79 -21.47 4.45
C VAL A 36 0.60 -20.11 5.13
N PRO A 37 1.67 -19.46 5.61
CA PRO A 37 1.53 -18.15 6.23
C PRO A 37 1.05 -17.14 5.19
N SER A 38 0.31 -16.13 5.67
CA SER A 38 -0.23 -15.09 4.81
C SER A 38 0.01 -13.69 5.34
N LEU A 39 0.06 -12.75 4.41
CA LEU A 39 0.06 -11.31 4.66
C LEU A 39 -1.20 -10.70 4.07
N LEU A 40 -1.64 -9.57 4.62
CA LEU A 40 -2.67 -8.71 4.08
C LEU A 40 -2.09 -7.30 3.92
N LEU A 41 -2.14 -6.77 2.69
CA LEU A 41 -1.67 -5.44 2.34
C LEU A 41 -2.81 -4.60 1.76
N ASP A 42 -2.79 -3.29 1.98
CA ASP A 42 -3.77 -2.36 1.43
C ASP A 42 -3.10 -1.39 0.46
N ALA A 43 -3.44 -1.46 -0.83
CA ALA A 43 -2.88 -0.60 -1.85
C ALA A 43 -3.62 0.75 -1.96
N GLY A 44 -4.17 1.25 -0.86
CA GLY A 44 -4.65 2.63 -0.70
C GLY A 44 -6.14 2.82 -0.96
N ASP A 45 -6.63 4.01 -0.58
CA ASP A 45 -8.01 4.49 -0.73
C ASP A 45 -9.10 3.63 -0.07
N SER A 46 -8.74 2.87 0.95
CA SER A 46 -9.71 2.16 1.77
C SER A 46 -10.59 3.06 2.64
N GLN A 47 -10.15 4.29 2.85
CA GLN A 47 -10.65 5.19 3.88
C GLN A 47 -11.70 6.21 3.44
N SER A 48 -11.85 6.49 2.14
CA SER A 48 -12.66 7.61 1.65
C SER A 48 -14.03 7.16 1.14
N LYS A 49 -15.13 7.77 1.59
CA LYS A 49 -16.47 7.52 1.01
C LYS A 49 -17.30 8.79 1.05
N ASP A 50 -17.99 9.08 -0.05
CA ASP A 50 -18.86 10.26 -0.17
C ASP A 50 -20.27 9.95 0.36
N ASP A 51 -20.42 9.76 1.67
CA ASP A 51 -21.70 9.68 2.38
C ASP A 51 -21.50 9.76 3.91
N ARG A 52 -22.59 9.80 4.71
CA ARG A 52 -22.54 9.77 6.20
C ARG A 52 -22.09 8.41 6.77
N SER A 53 -21.17 7.73 6.10
CA SER A 53 -20.60 6.46 6.54
C SER A 53 -19.70 6.62 7.77
N LEU A 54 -19.39 5.48 8.37
CA LEU A 54 -18.37 5.36 9.41
C LEU A 54 -17.03 6.00 8.99
N ALA A 55 -16.67 5.87 7.71
CA ALA A 55 -15.48 6.47 7.13
C ALA A 55 -15.50 7.99 7.25
N GLU A 56 -16.56 8.66 6.77
CA GLU A 56 -16.68 10.12 6.84
C GLU A 56 -16.71 10.63 8.29
N LEU A 57 -17.52 10.01 9.16
CA LEU A 57 -17.65 10.42 10.57
C LEU A 57 -16.34 10.31 11.36
N THR A 58 -15.42 9.46 10.93
CA THR A 58 -14.13 9.23 11.61
C THR A 58 -12.93 9.72 10.80
N ARG A 59 -13.18 10.46 9.71
CA ARG A 59 -12.14 10.89 8.74
C ARG A 59 -11.25 9.73 8.31
N GLY A 60 -11.83 8.55 8.11
CA GLY A 60 -11.15 7.34 7.65
C GLY A 60 -10.42 6.51 8.71
N ALA A 61 -10.31 7.00 9.95
CA ALA A 61 -9.54 6.31 11.00
C ALA A 61 -10.16 4.95 11.37
N ALA A 62 -11.49 4.85 11.38
CA ALA A 62 -12.16 3.58 11.66
C ALA A 62 -11.86 2.51 10.61
N MET A 63 -11.71 2.89 9.33
CA MET A 63 -11.39 1.93 8.26
C MET A 63 -9.99 1.33 8.45
N HIS A 64 -9.00 2.16 8.79
CA HIS A 64 -7.65 1.68 9.10
C HIS A 64 -7.62 0.81 10.36
N ARG A 65 -8.44 1.13 11.38
CA ARG A 65 -8.61 0.27 12.55
C ARG A 65 -9.19 -1.09 12.17
N LEU A 66 -10.21 -1.13 11.31
CA LEU A 66 -10.82 -2.38 10.84
C LEU A 66 -9.85 -3.23 10.02
N LEU A 67 -9.13 -2.61 9.07
CA LEU A 67 -8.07 -3.27 8.31
C LEU A 67 -7.00 -3.87 9.24
N ARG A 68 -6.58 -3.13 10.26
CA ARG A 68 -5.62 -3.63 11.25
C ARG A 68 -6.17 -4.83 12.03
N LEU A 69 -7.44 -4.80 12.44
CA LEU A 69 -8.11 -5.91 13.12
C LEU A 69 -8.22 -7.17 12.23
N MET A 70 -8.31 -6.99 10.92
CA MET A 70 -8.26 -8.08 9.93
C MET A 70 -6.85 -8.66 9.72
N GLY A 71 -5.83 -8.07 10.35
CA GLY A 71 -4.44 -8.51 10.21
C GLY A 71 -3.66 -7.78 9.12
N CYS A 72 -4.19 -6.69 8.54
CA CYS A 72 -3.43 -5.88 7.58
C CYS A 72 -2.13 -5.38 8.22
N GLN A 73 -1.01 -5.58 7.51
CA GLN A 73 0.33 -5.27 8.01
C GLN A 73 0.87 -3.94 7.51
N ALA A 74 0.41 -3.45 6.36
CA ALA A 74 0.78 -2.14 5.84
C ALA A 74 -0.26 -1.65 4.83
N SER A 75 -0.42 -0.33 4.77
CA SER A 75 -1.21 0.36 3.76
C SER A 75 -0.33 1.38 3.05
N VAL A 76 -0.59 1.67 1.77
CA VAL A 76 0.01 2.82 1.08
C VAL A 76 -0.94 4.01 1.15
N LEU A 77 -0.39 5.22 1.27
CA LEU A 77 -1.20 6.42 1.29
C LEU A 77 -1.95 6.58 -0.04
N GLY A 78 -3.28 6.49 -0.03
CA GLY A 78 -4.12 6.77 -1.21
C GLY A 78 -4.34 8.28 -1.46
N ASN A 79 -4.82 8.65 -2.65
CA ASN A 79 -4.94 10.06 -3.05
C ASN A 79 -6.20 10.75 -2.51
N LYS A 80 -7.26 10.03 -2.12
CA LYS A 80 -8.56 10.66 -1.78
C LYS A 80 -8.61 11.32 -0.41
N CYS A 81 -7.94 10.76 0.59
CA CYS A 81 -8.02 11.29 1.97
C CYS A 81 -7.46 12.72 2.08
N ILE A 82 -6.51 13.08 1.23
CA ILE A 82 -5.82 14.36 1.33
C ILE A 82 -6.64 15.58 0.87
N PRO A 83 -7.29 15.57 -0.31
CA PRO A 83 -8.21 16.64 -0.67
C PRO A 83 -9.44 16.67 0.24
N GLN A 84 -9.88 15.53 0.77
CA GLN A 84 -11.09 15.42 1.59
C GLN A 84 -10.89 15.95 3.02
N TRP A 85 -9.83 15.53 3.72
CA TRP A 85 -9.65 15.84 5.15
C TRP A 85 -8.32 16.50 5.50
N GLY A 86 -7.34 16.47 4.61
CA GLY A 86 -6.03 17.05 4.84
C GLY A 86 -4.93 16.02 5.06
N LEU A 87 -3.70 16.49 5.27
CA LEU A 87 -2.52 15.63 5.43
C LEU A 87 -2.34 15.13 6.88
N ASP A 88 -2.94 15.82 7.85
CA ASP A 88 -2.86 15.52 9.26
C ASP A 88 -3.56 14.21 9.65
N VAL A 89 -4.60 13.80 8.91
CA VAL A 89 -5.30 12.51 9.11
C VAL A 89 -4.39 11.30 8.96
N VAL A 90 -3.28 11.43 8.23
CA VAL A 90 -2.31 10.34 8.06
C VAL A 90 -1.71 9.92 9.41
N ILE A 91 -1.62 10.84 10.37
CA ILE A 91 -1.17 10.52 11.73
C ILE A 91 -2.16 9.56 12.39
N ASP A 92 -3.47 9.83 12.27
CA ASP A 92 -4.55 9.00 12.81
C ASP A 92 -4.49 7.57 12.23
N TYR A 93 -4.13 7.43 10.95
CA TYR A 93 -4.00 6.13 10.28
C TYR A 93 -2.77 5.36 10.74
N ALA A 94 -1.65 6.08 10.91
CA ALA A 94 -0.37 5.53 11.35
C ALA A 94 -0.41 4.95 12.78
N HIS A 95 -1.40 5.32 13.59
CA HIS A 95 -1.62 4.71 14.91
C HIS A 95 -1.98 3.22 14.83
N TYR A 96 -2.52 2.74 13.71
CA TYR A 96 -2.98 1.36 13.58
C TYR A 96 -1.98 0.46 12.84
N MET A 97 -1.32 0.98 11.81
CA MET A 97 -0.34 0.25 11.00
C MET A 97 0.58 1.20 10.24
N PRO A 98 1.73 0.73 9.72
CA PRO A 98 2.57 1.52 8.83
C PRO A 98 1.80 2.02 7.60
N ILE A 99 1.84 3.33 7.38
CA ILE A 99 1.39 3.97 6.14
C ILE A 99 2.61 4.27 5.28
N LEU A 100 2.65 3.67 4.10
CA LEU A 100 3.82 3.70 3.23
C LEU A 100 3.74 4.86 2.23
N LEU A 101 4.84 5.59 2.09
CA LEU A 101 5.01 6.65 1.10
C LEU A 101 6.49 6.94 0.87
N SER A 102 6.99 6.65 -0.32
CA SER A 102 8.41 6.79 -0.66
C SER A 102 8.71 7.83 -1.73
N ASN A 103 7.74 8.19 -2.58
CA ASN A 103 7.95 9.08 -3.73
C ASN A 103 7.65 10.57 -3.46
N LEU A 104 7.17 10.91 -2.25
CA LEU A 104 6.87 12.29 -1.83
C LEU A 104 7.46 12.59 -0.45
N THR A 105 8.04 13.79 -0.30
CA THR A 105 8.59 14.27 0.97
C THR A 105 8.15 15.70 1.27
N LEU A 106 8.39 16.16 2.50
CA LEU A 106 8.37 17.58 2.82
C LEU A 106 9.52 18.32 2.07
N PRO A 107 9.47 19.67 1.93
CA PRO A 107 10.54 20.44 1.28
C PRO A 107 11.94 20.18 1.82
N ASN A 108 12.04 19.91 3.13
CA ASN A 108 13.30 19.61 3.82
C ASN A 108 13.78 18.16 3.62
N GLY A 109 13.11 17.36 2.76
CA GLY A 109 13.45 15.98 2.46
C GLY A 109 12.99 14.95 3.50
N LYS A 110 12.35 15.38 4.60
CA LYS A 110 11.81 14.43 5.59
C LYS A 110 10.52 13.78 5.10
N PRO A 111 10.23 12.54 5.51
CA PRO A 111 8.91 11.93 5.29
C PRO A 111 7.78 12.79 5.86
N ILE A 112 6.60 12.66 5.27
CA ILE A 112 5.38 13.24 5.82
C ILE A 112 5.10 12.59 7.18
N LYS A 113 4.66 13.37 8.17
CA LYS A 113 4.40 12.84 9.52
C LYS A 113 3.34 11.73 9.45
N GLY A 114 3.62 10.58 10.07
CA GLY A 114 2.78 9.38 10.01
C GLY A 114 3.11 8.44 8.85
N THR A 115 3.96 8.84 7.91
CA THR A 115 4.41 7.97 6.82
C THR A 115 5.83 7.45 7.02
N GLN A 116 6.11 6.29 6.41
CA GLN A 116 7.46 5.76 6.24
C GLN A 116 7.62 5.22 4.82
N PRO A 117 8.81 5.22 4.20
CA PRO A 117 8.94 4.81 2.81
C PRO A 117 8.75 3.31 2.60
N THR A 118 9.15 2.50 3.59
CA THR A 118 9.26 1.04 3.46
C THR A 118 8.94 0.33 4.77
N VAL A 119 8.64 -0.97 4.70
CA VAL A 119 8.60 -1.87 5.86
C VAL A 119 9.23 -3.24 5.51
N LEU A 120 9.77 -3.94 6.52
CA LEU A 120 10.17 -5.34 6.41
C LEU A 120 9.16 -6.18 7.18
N LEU A 121 8.54 -7.16 6.51
CA LEU A 121 7.55 -8.05 7.08
C LEU A 121 8.11 -9.47 7.16
N PRO A 122 7.95 -10.18 8.30
CA PRO A 122 8.36 -11.58 8.39
C PRO A 122 7.48 -12.45 7.51
N ILE A 123 8.11 -13.36 6.77
CA ILE A 123 7.46 -14.44 6.01
C ILE A 123 8.05 -15.78 6.46
N ALA A 124 7.45 -16.90 6.02
CA ALA A 124 7.80 -18.26 6.47
C ALA A 124 9.30 -18.51 6.67
N ASN A 125 10.10 -18.13 5.67
CA ASN A 125 11.55 -18.31 5.65
C ASN A 125 12.28 -17.03 5.20
N GLY A 126 12.00 -15.90 5.85
CA GLY A 126 12.73 -14.68 5.58
C GLY A 126 11.95 -13.38 5.79
N LEU A 127 12.33 -12.36 5.03
CA LEU A 127 11.74 -11.03 5.09
C LEU A 127 11.18 -10.62 3.72
N LEU A 128 9.98 -10.06 3.70
CA LEU A 128 9.42 -9.34 2.57
C LEU A 128 9.68 -7.85 2.76
N GLY A 129 10.42 -7.23 1.85
CA GLY A 129 10.54 -5.78 1.78
C GLY A 129 9.33 -5.21 1.04
N VAL A 130 8.69 -4.20 1.61
CA VAL A 130 7.57 -3.50 0.96
C VAL A 130 7.91 -2.02 0.83
N ILE A 131 7.74 -1.48 -0.37
CA ILE A 131 7.96 -0.06 -0.72
C ILE A 131 6.60 0.54 -1.08
N GLY A 132 6.23 1.70 -0.53
CA GLY A 132 4.97 2.36 -0.86
C GLY A 132 5.14 3.53 -1.83
N ILE A 133 4.31 3.62 -2.86
CA ILE A 133 4.23 4.80 -3.75
C ILE A 133 2.79 5.21 -4.00
N THR A 134 2.55 6.50 -4.20
CA THR A 134 1.21 7.03 -4.49
C THR A 134 1.21 8.00 -5.65
N ASP A 135 0.07 8.17 -6.31
CA ASP A 135 -0.09 9.17 -7.35
C ASP A 135 0.25 10.58 -6.83
N ASP A 136 1.11 11.28 -7.57
CA ASP A 136 1.65 12.58 -7.17
C ASP A 136 0.86 13.75 -7.77
N GLU A 137 -0.47 13.70 -7.68
CA GLU A 137 -1.39 14.72 -8.22
C GLU A 137 -0.92 16.15 -7.92
N ALA A 138 -0.84 16.99 -8.97
CA ALA A 138 -0.35 18.37 -8.87
C ALA A 138 -1.05 19.18 -7.77
N LYS A 139 -2.39 19.11 -7.71
CA LYS A 139 -3.18 19.85 -6.71
C LYS A 139 -2.77 19.49 -5.27
N PHE A 140 -2.51 18.22 -5.01
CA PHE A 140 -2.08 17.75 -3.69
C PHE A 140 -0.66 18.22 -3.39
N VAL A 141 0.27 17.94 -4.29
CA VAL A 141 1.69 18.26 -4.12
C VAL A 141 1.89 19.77 -3.92
N ASP A 142 1.23 20.59 -4.72
CA ASP A 142 1.38 22.04 -4.69
C ASP A 142 0.74 22.65 -3.43
N LYS A 143 -0.43 22.15 -3.01
CA LYS A 143 -1.14 22.61 -1.80
C LYS A 143 -0.28 22.47 -0.53
N TYR A 144 0.45 21.36 -0.39
CA TYR A 144 1.30 21.10 0.77
C TYR A 144 2.79 21.34 0.52
N ARG A 145 3.14 21.89 -0.66
CA ARG A 145 4.52 22.12 -1.10
C ARG A 145 5.38 20.86 -0.97
N LEU A 146 4.82 19.70 -1.30
CA LEU A 146 5.55 18.45 -1.24
C LEU A 146 6.60 18.42 -2.35
N LYS A 147 7.67 17.69 -2.10
CA LYS A 147 8.74 17.46 -3.07
C LYS A 147 8.56 16.08 -3.67
N ARG A 148 8.49 16.02 -5.01
CA ARG A 148 8.56 14.78 -5.77
C ARG A 148 9.99 14.26 -5.80
N LEU A 149 10.16 12.97 -5.52
CA LEU A 149 11.44 12.30 -5.71
C LEU A 149 11.47 11.62 -7.10
N PRO A 150 12.65 11.42 -7.71
CA PRO A 150 12.76 10.73 -8.99
C PRO A 150 12.31 9.26 -8.86
N LEU A 151 11.09 8.96 -9.31
CA LEU A 151 10.34 7.74 -8.97
C LEU A 151 11.16 6.45 -9.10
N ILE A 152 11.62 6.11 -10.31
CA ILE A 152 12.36 4.87 -10.59
C ILE A 152 13.65 4.80 -9.76
N LYS A 153 14.40 5.90 -9.68
CA LYS A 153 15.64 5.97 -8.88
C LYS A 153 15.34 5.74 -7.39
N THR A 154 14.27 6.31 -6.88
CA THR A 154 13.84 6.17 -5.48
C THR A 154 13.43 4.74 -5.17
N ILE A 155 12.64 4.09 -6.04
CA ILE A 155 12.24 2.69 -5.84
C ILE A 155 13.48 1.79 -5.85
N ARG A 156 14.37 1.95 -6.84
CA ARG A 156 15.65 1.21 -6.93
C ARG A 156 16.50 1.33 -5.67
N GLN A 157 16.62 2.55 -5.13
CA GLN A 157 17.38 2.82 -3.90
C GLN A 157 16.77 2.08 -2.69
N TYR A 158 15.45 2.14 -2.53
CA TYR A 158 14.78 1.45 -1.43
C TYR A 158 14.80 -0.07 -1.59
N ALA A 159 14.63 -0.59 -2.80
CA ALA A 159 14.75 -2.02 -3.10
C ALA A 159 16.14 -2.53 -2.72
N SER A 160 17.20 -1.87 -3.20
CA SER A 160 18.58 -2.22 -2.85
C SER A 160 18.83 -2.17 -1.34
N HIS A 161 18.34 -1.13 -0.66
CA HIS A 161 18.46 -0.99 0.79
C HIS A 161 17.75 -2.12 1.56
N LEU A 162 16.54 -2.50 1.13
CA LEU A 162 15.79 -3.59 1.74
C LEU A 162 16.48 -4.94 1.50
N ARG A 163 17.04 -5.18 0.31
CA ARG A 163 17.86 -6.36 0.01
C ARG A 163 19.08 -6.44 0.91
N GLN A 164 19.79 -5.33 1.11
CA GLN A 164 20.94 -5.25 2.04
C GLN A 164 20.54 -5.55 3.49
N LYS A 165 19.29 -5.25 3.86
CA LYS A 165 18.70 -5.61 5.17
C LYS A 165 18.16 -7.05 5.24
N GLY A 166 18.36 -7.85 4.20
CA GLY A 166 17.99 -9.27 4.17
C GLY A 166 16.61 -9.57 3.59
N ALA A 167 15.99 -8.65 2.86
CA ALA A 167 14.73 -8.94 2.16
C ALA A 167 14.92 -10.01 1.08
N ASN A 168 14.14 -11.10 1.18
CA ASN A 168 14.11 -12.21 0.23
C ASN A 168 13.23 -11.94 -0.98
N ALA A 169 12.21 -11.10 -0.83
CA ALA A 169 11.44 -10.52 -1.92
C ALA A 169 11.15 -9.02 -1.68
N ILE A 170 10.94 -8.25 -2.75
CA ILE A 170 10.56 -6.84 -2.74
C ILE A 170 9.22 -6.70 -3.45
N VAL A 171 8.24 -6.18 -2.71
CA VAL A 171 6.93 -5.79 -3.23
C VAL A 171 6.86 -4.27 -3.31
N LEU A 172 6.41 -3.77 -4.45
CA LEU A 172 5.99 -2.39 -4.61
C LEU A 172 4.48 -2.31 -4.39
N LEU A 173 4.08 -1.69 -3.28
CA LEU A 173 2.69 -1.38 -2.97
C LEU A 173 2.37 0.00 -3.56
N SER A 174 1.57 0.01 -4.63
CA SER A 174 1.40 1.17 -5.50
C SER A 174 -0.04 1.67 -5.52
N HIS A 175 -0.19 2.99 -5.46
CA HIS A 175 -1.43 3.70 -5.73
C HIS A 175 -1.27 4.67 -6.92
N MET A 176 -0.53 4.25 -7.94
CA MET A 176 -0.27 5.04 -9.16
C MET A 176 -1.27 4.77 -10.30
N GLY A 177 -2.03 3.67 -10.21
CA GLY A 177 -2.90 3.19 -11.26
C GLY A 177 -2.21 2.25 -12.23
N PHE A 178 -3.00 1.31 -12.76
CA PHE A 178 -2.53 0.16 -13.53
C PHE A 178 -1.59 0.50 -14.69
N LEU A 179 -1.89 1.52 -15.51
CA LEU A 179 -1.02 1.86 -16.64
C LEU A 179 0.36 2.35 -16.20
N LYS A 180 0.44 3.14 -15.13
CA LYS A 180 1.72 3.59 -14.57
C LYS A 180 2.47 2.43 -13.94
N ASP A 181 1.76 1.53 -13.24
CA ASP A 181 2.35 0.32 -12.65
C ASP A 181 3.01 -0.55 -13.72
N ARG A 182 2.40 -0.68 -14.91
CA ARG A 182 3.00 -1.40 -16.03
C ARG A 182 4.30 -0.77 -16.52
N MET A 183 4.32 0.56 -16.67
CA MET A 183 5.54 1.28 -17.06
C MET A 183 6.65 1.14 -16.00
N ILE A 184 6.27 1.21 -14.72
CA ILE A 184 7.20 1.00 -13.61
C ILE A 184 7.77 -0.42 -13.63
N ALA A 185 6.95 -1.43 -13.92
CA ALA A 185 7.42 -2.81 -14.08
C ALA A 185 8.46 -2.90 -15.21
N GLU A 186 8.19 -2.30 -16.38
CA GLU A 186 9.15 -2.27 -17.50
C GLU A 186 10.51 -1.65 -17.11
N ASP A 187 10.52 -0.60 -16.29
CA ASP A 187 11.73 0.12 -15.86
C ASP A 187 12.51 -0.53 -14.70
N LEU A 188 11.90 -1.46 -13.95
CA LEU A 188 12.45 -2.02 -12.70
C LEU A 188 12.73 -3.53 -12.75
N GLN A 189 12.89 -4.08 -13.95
CA GLN A 189 13.20 -5.50 -14.15
C GLN A 189 14.39 -5.96 -13.30
N GLY A 190 14.20 -7.06 -12.55
CA GLY A 190 15.21 -7.63 -11.65
C GLY A 190 15.46 -6.87 -10.35
N GLU A 191 14.79 -5.74 -10.11
CA GLU A 191 14.96 -4.92 -8.90
C GLU A 191 13.85 -5.12 -7.88
N ILE A 192 12.63 -5.39 -8.36
CA ILE A 192 11.46 -5.75 -7.56
C ILE A 192 10.86 -7.05 -8.10
N ASP A 193 10.06 -7.74 -7.29
CA ASP A 193 9.49 -9.06 -7.67
C ASP A 193 7.97 -9.03 -7.90
N LEU A 194 7.27 -8.01 -7.41
CA LEU A 194 5.81 -7.91 -7.52
C LEU A 194 5.35 -6.46 -7.34
N ILE A 195 4.35 -6.05 -8.13
CA ILE A 195 3.60 -4.82 -7.90
C ILE A 195 2.17 -5.18 -7.45
N ILE A 196 1.72 -4.57 -6.36
CA ILE A 196 0.33 -4.64 -5.91
C ILE A 196 -0.25 -3.22 -6.04
N GLY A 197 -1.10 -3.04 -7.05
CA GLY A 197 -1.65 -1.74 -7.44
C GLY A 197 -3.03 -1.41 -6.87
N GLY A 198 -3.40 -0.14 -6.98
CA GLY A 198 -4.73 0.44 -6.71
C GLY A 198 -5.02 1.63 -7.63
N HIS A 199 -5.86 2.57 -7.21
CA HIS A 199 -6.21 3.84 -7.88
C HIS A 199 -7.09 3.72 -9.12
N SER A 200 -6.82 2.77 -10.03
CA SER A 200 -7.53 2.66 -11.31
C SER A 200 -8.73 1.71 -11.30
N HIS A 201 -9.06 1.12 -10.13
CA HIS A 201 -10.16 0.17 -9.94
C HIS A 201 -10.13 -1.01 -10.95
N THR A 202 -8.92 -1.37 -11.39
CA THR A 202 -8.73 -2.33 -12.46
C THR A 202 -8.89 -3.75 -11.92
N ALA A 203 -9.88 -4.47 -12.42
CA ALA A 203 -10.06 -5.88 -12.11
C ALA A 203 -9.17 -6.74 -13.00
N LEU A 204 -8.26 -7.50 -12.39
CA LEU A 204 -7.44 -8.51 -13.04
C LEU A 204 -7.89 -9.90 -12.55
N PRO A 205 -8.66 -10.67 -13.33
CA PRO A 205 -9.05 -12.03 -12.95
C PRO A 205 -7.85 -12.96 -12.74
N VAL A 206 -6.76 -12.69 -13.46
CA VAL A 206 -5.45 -13.32 -13.32
C VAL A 206 -4.41 -12.21 -13.34
N GLY A 207 -3.38 -12.32 -12.50
CA GLY A 207 -2.25 -11.37 -12.50
C GLY A 207 -1.60 -11.26 -13.88
N GLN A 208 -1.03 -10.09 -14.16
CA GLN A 208 -0.28 -9.85 -15.40
C GLN A 208 1.21 -9.89 -15.09
N SER A 209 1.98 -10.61 -15.91
CA SER A 209 3.44 -10.56 -15.89
C SER A 209 3.97 -9.57 -16.93
N ILE A 210 4.97 -8.80 -16.54
CA ILE A 210 5.77 -7.92 -17.38
C ILE A 210 7.23 -8.24 -17.14
N GLY A 211 7.80 -9.04 -18.03
CA GLY A 211 9.14 -9.61 -17.83
C GLY A 211 9.17 -10.48 -16.58
N ASP A 212 10.03 -10.12 -15.62
CA ASP A 212 10.26 -10.84 -14.37
C ASP A 212 9.35 -10.36 -13.20
N ILE A 213 8.43 -9.43 -13.44
CA ILE A 213 7.52 -8.82 -12.44
C ILE A 213 6.06 -9.21 -12.70
#